data_AF-A0A968MTN2-F1
#
_entry.id   AF-A0A968MTN2-F1
#
_cell.length_a   1.000
_cell.length_b   1.000
_cell.length_c   1.000
_cell.angle_alpha   90.00
_cell.angle_beta   90.00
_cell.angle_gamma   90.00
#
_symmetry.space_group_name_H-M   'P 1'
#
loop_
_entity.id
_entity.type
_entity.pdbx_description
1 polymer ?
#
loop_
_entity_poly.entity_id
_entity_poly.type
_entity_poly.pdbx_seq_one_letter_code
_entity_poly.pdbx_strand_id
1 'polypeptide(L)'
;MRSQHHLDSGSDRHPNERSNGVELWRAMAEGITDGTTGLKKLDGKADYTATLITHHSYNSSSNWFHGDAWIDFHTWGSYHAEIDNPRAIDLAIKDWNLPNPKPTLNSEPCYEAHGINYAIADNGYFTSTDMRVAAYWSVFSGSMGFTYGAHAIWQFTDETRKKHSENTNLTWQQSLNLPGATQVGYLKNLMLSRPMTNLSPDRSMLISGQGSCSSYAPVLVGKSHAFVYIPTGNSITLKLGQYHRIKK
;
A
#
# COMPACT_ATOMS: atom_id res chain seq x y z
N MET A 1 -16.45 7.70 18.18
CA MET A 1 -14.98 7.89 18.21
C MET A 1 -14.37 6.56 18.58
N ARG A 2 -13.70 5.86 17.66
CA ARG A 2 -12.98 4.60 17.94
C ARG A 2 -11.72 4.93 18.75
N SER A 3 -11.35 4.11 19.73
CA SER A 3 -10.03 4.16 20.38
C SER A 3 -8.93 3.95 19.33
N GLN A 4 -7.87 4.76 19.37
CA GLN A 4 -6.78 4.76 18.37
C GLN A 4 -5.81 3.58 18.54
N HIS A 5 -6.34 2.35 18.51
CA HIS A 5 -5.52 1.15 18.43
C HIS A 5 -5.59 0.63 16.99
N HIS A 6 -4.46 0.67 16.30
CA HIS A 6 -4.27 0.11 14.96
C HIS A 6 -3.18 -0.95 15.04
N LEU A 7 -3.45 -2.13 14.49
CA LEU A 7 -2.50 -3.24 14.40
C LEU A 7 -2.46 -3.78 12.97
N ASP A 8 -1.25 -4.12 12.54
CA ASP A 8 -0.98 -4.90 11.33
C ASP A 8 -0.54 -6.31 11.78
N SER A 9 -1.27 -7.34 11.35
CA SER A 9 -1.03 -8.72 11.76
C SER A 9 -0.64 -9.54 10.53
N GLY A 10 0.54 -10.16 10.48
CA GLY A 10 0.94 -10.91 9.28
C GLY A 10 2.43 -11.13 9.15
N SER A 11 2.86 -11.50 7.94
CA SER A 11 4.27 -11.77 7.59
C SER A 11 4.47 -11.62 6.08
N ASP A 12 5.69 -11.73 5.57
CA ASP A 12 5.96 -11.67 4.11
C ASP A 12 5.53 -12.93 3.35
N ARG A 13 4.78 -13.82 4.01
CA ARG A 13 4.31 -15.11 3.51
C ARG A 13 2.80 -15.15 3.40
N HIS A 14 2.29 -16.06 2.58
CA HIS A 14 0.84 -16.24 2.49
C HIS A 14 0.28 -16.91 3.76
N PRO A 15 -0.91 -16.50 4.24
CA PRO A 15 -1.50 -17.05 5.45
C PRO A 15 -1.84 -18.55 5.33
N ASN A 16 -1.94 -19.09 4.12
CA ASN A 16 -2.22 -20.51 3.87
C ASN A 16 -0.97 -21.36 3.57
N GLU A 17 0.26 -20.85 3.73
CA GLU A 17 1.48 -21.68 3.65
C GLU A 17 1.54 -22.76 4.75
N ARG A 18 0.77 -22.55 5.83
CA ARG A 18 0.54 -23.54 6.89
C ARG A 18 -0.90 -24.03 6.81
N SER A 19 -1.11 -25.31 7.04
CA SER A 19 -2.42 -25.97 6.91
C SER A 19 -3.53 -25.33 7.77
N ASN A 20 -3.18 -24.76 8.92
CA ASN A 20 -4.10 -24.07 9.83
C ASN A 20 -3.85 -22.55 9.92
N GLY A 21 -3.09 -21.98 8.97
CA GLY A 21 -2.63 -20.61 9.10
C GLY A 21 -3.74 -19.57 9.04
N VAL A 22 -4.71 -19.72 8.13
CA VAL A 22 -5.86 -18.79 8.02
C VAL A 22 -6.66 -18.75 9.34
N GLU A 23 -6.92 -19.91 9.93
CA GLU A 23 -7.66 -20.08 11.19
C GLU A 23 -6.85 -19.57 12.39
N LEU A 24 -5.52 -19.74 12.36
CA LEU A 24 -4.63 -19.16 13.35
C LEU A 24 -4.69 -17.63 13.33
N TRP A 25 -4.70 -17.01 12.15
CA TRP A 25 -4.81 -15.54 12.02
C TRP A 25 -6.18 -15.03 12.48
N ARG A 26 -7.27 -15.75 12.18
CA ARG A 26 -8.61 -15.44 12.71
C ARG A 26 -8.66 -15.49 14.24
N ALA A 27 -8.11 -16.55 14.84
CA ALA A 27 -8.02 -16.68 16.29
C ALA A 27 -7.15 -15.57 16.92
N MET A 28 -6.08 -15.15 16.24
CA MET A 28 -5.24 -14.04 16.67
C MET A 28 -6.00 -12.71 16.62
N ALA A 29 -6.77 -12.46 15.56
CA ALA A 29 -7.60 -11.26 15.43
C ALA A 29 -8.65 -11.18 16.56
N GLU A 30 -9.35 -12.29 16.85
CA GLU A 30 -10.26 -12.39 18.00
C GLU A 30 -9.54 -12.08 19.32
N GLY A 31 -8.43 -12.76 19.60
CA GLY A 31 -7.69 -12.56 20.85
C GLY A 31 -7.17 -11.13 21.05
N ILE A 32 -6.76 -10.46 19.96
CA ILE A 32 -6.38 -9.03 19.99
C ILE A 32 -7.59 -8.16 20.34
N THR A 33 -8.71 -8.33 19.63
CA THR A 33 -9.93 -7.53 19.84
C THR A 33 -10.54 -7.74 21.22
N ASP A 34 -10.56 -8.97 21.71
CA ASP A 34 -10.98 -9.27 23.07
C ASP A 34 -10.05 -8.61 24.08
N GLY A 35 -8.73 -8.70 23.86
CA GLY A 35 -7.72 -8.07 24.69
C GLY A 35 -7.90 -6.56 24.81
N THR A 36 -8.26 -5.85 23.74
CA THR A 36 -8.50 -4.40 23.77
C THR A 36 -9.79 -4.01 24.48
N THR A 37 -10.74 -4.94 24.61
CA THR A 37 -12.00 -4.75 25.36
C THR A 37 -11.96 -5.35 26.76
N GLY A 38 -10.82 -5.90 27.18
CA GLY A 38 -10.62 -6.53 28.49
C GLY A 38 -11.20 -7.94 28.60
N LEU A 39 -11.71 -8.49 27.49
CA LEU A 39 -12.14 -9.88 27.39
C LEU A 39 -10.91 -10.79 27.23
N LYS A 40 -11.06 -12.05 27.65
CA LYS A 40 -10.01 -13.06 27.61
C LYS A 40 -10.62 -14.42 27.26
N LYS A 41 -11.40 -14.45 26.18
CA LYS A 41 -12.08 -15.66 25.71
C LYS A 41 -11.66 -15.91 24.26
N LEU A 42 -11.71 -17.18 23.88
CA LEU A 42 -11.57 -17.62 22.50
C LEU A 42 -12.82 -18.44 22.21
N ASP A 43 -13.91 -17.77 21.88
CA ASP A 43 -15.25 -18.34 21.68
C ASP A 43 -15.82 -18.09 20.27
N GLY A 44 -15.00 -17.54 19.37
CA GLY A 44 -15.36 -17.21 18.00
C GLY A 44 -16.12 -15.88 17.89
N LYS A 45 -16.18 -15.07 18.96
CA LYS A 45 -16.93 -13.82 18.99
C LYS A 45 -16.08 -12.71 19.56
N ALA A 46 -15.97 -11.62 18.82
CA ALA A 46 -15.30 -10.41 19.27
C ALA A 46 -16.02 -9.17 18.72
N ASP A 47 -15.92 -8.06 19.45
CA ASP A 47 -16.37 -6.75 18.97
C ASP A 47 -15.32 -6.12 18.05
N TYR A 48 -15.28 -6.57 16.80
CA TYR A 48 -14.35 -6.06 15.78
C TYR A 48 -14.53 -4.57 15.46
N THR A 49 -15.52 -3.87 16.05
CA THR A 49 -15.64 -2.41 15.92
C THR A 49 -14.71 -1.65 16.88
N ALA A 50 -14.17 -2.33 17.91
CA ALA A 50 -13.35 -1.74 18.95
C ALA A 50 -11.89 -1.42 18.53
N THR A 51 -11.38 -2.05 17.46
CA THR A 51 -9.97 -1.93 17.04
C THR A 51 -9.87 -2.02 15.53
N LEU A 52 -9.03 -1.18 14.92
CA LEU A 52 -8.79 -1.23 13.47
C LEU A 52 -7.74 -2.29 13.14
N ILE A 53 -8.07 -3.27 12.31
CA ILE A 53 -7.20 -4.42 12.02
C ILE A 53 -7.05 -4.64 10.50
N THR A 54 -5.82 -4.95 10.08
CA THR A 54 -5.48 -5.42 8.73
C THR A 54 -4.59 -6.67 8.78
N HIS A 55 -4.29 -7.23 7.60
CA HIS A 55 -3.35 -8.34 7.46
C HIS A 55 -2.25 -8.12 6.43
N HIS A 56 -1.00 -8.21 6.88
CA HIS A 56 0.16 -8.15 6.01
C HIS A 56 0.49 -9.51 5.37
N SER A 57 0.58 -9.54 4.03
CA SER A 57 1.04 -10.71 3.27
C SER A 57 1.62 -10.31 1.92
N TYR A 58 2.39 -11.22 1.30
CA TYR A 58 2.97 -10.98 -0.02
C TYR A 58 1.92 -10.52 -1.04
N ASN A 59 0.84 -11.27 -1.24
CA ASN A 59 -0.32 -10.81 -2.04
C ASN A 59 -1.37 -10.12 -1.15
N SER A 60 -2.35 -9.46 -1.77
CA SER A 60 -3.42 -8.81 -1.00
C SER A 60 -4.15 -9.76 -0.07
N SER A 61 -4.27 -9.33 1.18
CA SER A 61 -5.08 -9.97 2.22
C SER A 61 -6.53 -10.22 1.81
N SER A 62 -7.04 -9.48 0.82
CA SER A 62 -8.37 -9.69 0.24
C SER A 62 -8.58 -11.12 -0.28
N ASN A 63 -7.52 -11.80 -0.71
CA ASN A 63 -7.56 -13.18 -1.19
C ASN A 63 -8.08 -14.18 -0.14
N TRP A 64 -7.90 -13.89 1.14
CA TRP A 64 -8.21 -14.82 2.23
C TRP A 64 -9.28 -14.27 3.17
N PHE A 65 -9.28 -12.96 3.39
CA PHE A 65 -10.03 -12.36 4.49
C PHE A 65 -11.09 -11.36 4.05
N HIS A 66 -11.32 -11.15 2.75
CA HIS A 66 -12.27 -10.12 2.28
C HIS A 66 -13.65 -10.20 2.96
N GLY A 67 -14.20 -11.41 3.11
CA GLY A 67 -15.48 -11.66 3.77
C GLY A 67 -15.44 -11.71 5.30
N ASP A 68 -14.26 -11.65 5.92
CA ASP A 68 -14.14 -11.73 7.37
C ASP A 68 -14.51 -10.40 8.02
N ALA A 69 -15.21 -10.46 9.16
CA ALA A 69 -15.65 -9.25 9.88
C ALA A 69 -14.51 -8.51 10.60
N TRP A 70 -13.41 -9.20 10.89
CA TRP A 70 -12.29 -8.65 11.66
C TRP A 70 -11.36 -7.75 10.85
N ILE A 71 -11.36 -7.85 9.52
CA ILE A 71 -10.47 -7.06 8.66
C ILE A 71 -11.19 -5.78 8.20
N ASP A 72 -10.68 -4.61 8.60
CA ASP A 72 -11.28 -3.32 8.24
C ASP A 72 -10.83 -2.83 6.86
N PHE A 73 -9.59 -3.14 6.49
CA PHE A 73 -8.98 -2.76 5.21
C PHE A 73 -7.96 -3.81 4.78
N HIS A 74 -7.60 -3.80 3.50
CA HIS A 74 -6.65 -4.74 2.92
C HIS A 74 -5.27 -4.12 2.76
N THR A 75 -4.24 -4.92 2.98
CA THR A 75 -2.85 -4.57 2.70
C THR A 75 -2.22 -5.55 1.72
N TRP A 76 -1.23 -5.06 0.96
CA TRP A 76 -0.37 -5.80 0.04
C TRP A 76 0.97 -5.08 -0.14
N GLY A 77 1.97 -5.78 -0.68
CA GLY A 77 3.25 -5.17 -1.08
C GLY A 77 3.51 -5.23 -2.59
N SER A 78 4.05 -4.14 -3.14
CA SER A 78 4.68 -4.17 -4.47
C SER A 78 6.13 -4.64 -4.44
N TYR A 79 6.76 -4.68 -3.25
CA TYR A 79 8.05 -5.33 -2.99
C TYR A 79 9.24 -4.82 -3.80
N HIS A 80 10.34 -5.56 -3.65
CA HIS A 80 11.70 -5.12 -3.92
C HIS A 80 12.34 -5.82 -5.13
N ALA A 81 11.59 -6.60 -5.91
CA ALA A 81 12.18 -7.42 -6.98
C ALA A 81 12.65 -6.59 -8.19
N GLU A 82 11.96 -5.50 -8.51
CA GLU A 82 12.20 -4.73 -9.73
C GLU A 82 11.68 -3.30 -9.58
N ILE A 83 12.24 -2.38 -10.37
CA ILE A 83 11.67 -1.04 -10.57
C ILE A 83 10.36 -1.15 -11.36
N ASP A 84 9.52 -0.11 -11.27
CA ASP A 84 8.27 -0.04 -12.04
C ASP A 84 7.35 -1.27 -11.86
N ASN A 85 7.37 -1.88 -10.67
CA ASN A 85 6.62 -3.11 -10.43
C ASN A 85 5.10 -2.86 -10.58
N PRO A 86 4.42 -3.52 -11.54
CA PRO A 86 3.01 -3.26 -11.85
C PRO A 86 2.07 -3.69 -10.71
N ARG A 87 2.53 -4.46 -9.72
CA ARG A 87 1.78 -4.76 -8.49
C ARG A 87 1.30 -3.50 -7.79
N ALA A 88 2.05 -2.40 -7.91
CA ALA A 88 1.66 -1.09 -7.38
C ALA A 88 0.34 -0.56 -7.99
N ILE A 89 -0.06 -1.03 -9.17
CA ILE A 89 -1.31 -0.68 -9.86
C ILE A 89 -2.30 -1.83 -9.71
N ASP A 90 -1.89 -3.04 -10.08
CA ASP A 90 -2.78 -4.17 -10.33
C ASP A 90 -3.52 -4.61 -9.07
N LEU A 91 -2.84 -4.61 -7.91
CA LEU A 91 -3.46 -5.04 -6.65
C LEU A 91 -4.45 -3.99 -6.12
N ALA A 92 -4.17 -2.70 -6.33
CA ALA A 92 -5.12 -1.64 -6.00
C ALA A 92 -6.40 -1.76 -6.84
N ILE A 93 -6.26 -1.93 -8.17
CA ILE A 93 -7.39 -2.08 -9.09
C ILE A 93 -8.17 -3.36 -8.80
N LYS A 94 -7.47 -4.46 -8.51
CA LYS A 94 -8.11 -5.73 -8.15
C LYS A 94 -9.01 -5.56 -6.92
N ASP A 95 -8.47 -5.02 -5.83
CA ASP A 95 -9.22 -4.86 -4.58
C ASP A 95 -10.36 -3.84 -4.72
N TRP A 96 -10.16 -2.79 -5.51
CA TRP A 96 -11.19 -1.81 -5.86
C TRP A 96 -12.41 -2.45 -6.56
N ASN A 97 -12.18 -3.47 -7.39
CA ASN A 97 -13.23 -4.14 -8.18
C ASN A 97 -13.90 -5.30 -7.45
N LEU A 98 -13.58 -5.55 -6.17
CA LEU A 98 -14.28 -6.56 -5.37
C LEU A 98 -15.72 -6.13 -5.07
N PRO A 99 -16.68 -7.06 -4.90
CA PRO A 99 -18.01 -6.74 -4.41
C PRO A 99 -17.95 -6.16 -2.99
N ASN A 100 -18.53 -4.98 -2.76
CA ASN A 100 -18.42 -4.26 -1.48
C ASN A 100 -16.95 -4.05 -1.05
N PRO A 101 -16.15 -3.34 -1.88
CA PRO A 101 -14.71 -3.25 -1.65
C PRO A 101 -14.42 -2.55 -0.32
N LYS A 102 -13.47 -3.13 0.44
CA LYS A 102 -12.89 -2.48 1.62
C LYS A 102 -11.72 -1.59 1.16
N PRO A 103 -11.36 -0.53 1.91
CA PRO A 103 -10.16 0.24 1.60
C PRO A 103 -8.92 -0.65 1.47
N THR A 104 -7.95 -0.26 0.63
CA THR A 104 -6.70 -1.02 0.46
C THR A 104 -5.46 -0.12 0.53
N LEU A 105 -4.33 -0.67 0.96
CA LEU A 105 -3.08 0.04 1.16
C LEU A 105 -1.89 -0.78 0.62
N ASN A 106 -1.02 -0.15 -0.17
CA ASN A 106 0.32 -0.68 -0.42
C ASN A 106 1.17 -0.50 0.85
N SER A 107 1.27 -1.54 1.66
CA SER A 107 1.94 -1.53 2.97
C SER A 107 3.43 -1.79 2.87
N GLU A 108 3.89 -2.46 1.81
CA GLU A 108 5.30 -2.80 1.60
C GLU A 108 5.73 -2.60 0.13
N PRO A 109 5.99 -1.34 -0.24
CA PRO A 109 6.50 -1.00 -1.57
C PRO A 109 8.02 -1.10 -1.63
N CYS A 110 8.61 -0.72 -2.77
CA CYS A 110 10.05 -0.59 -2.88
C CYS A 110 10.60 0.42 -1.85
N TYR A 111 11.46 -0.07 -0.96
CA TYR A 111 12.10 0.76 0.07
C TYR A 111 13.25 1.57 -0.49
N GLU A 112 13.34 2.85 -0.14
CA GLU A 112 14.43 3.72 -0.59
C GLU A 112 15.79 3.22 -0.05
N ALA A 113 16.81 3.27 -0.90
CA ALA A 113 18.14 2.71 -0.66
C ALA A 113 18.15 1.18 -0.40
N HIS A 114 17.06 0.47 -0.69
CA HIS A 114 17.05 -0.99 -0.69
C HIS A 114 17.58 -1.51 -2.02
N GLY A 115 18.38 -2.58 -1.98
CA GLY A 115 18.89 -3.21 -3.19
C GLY A 115 17.75 -3.72 -4.05
N ILE A 116 17.78 -3.43 -5.35
CA ILE A 116 16.81 -3.98 -6.31
C ILE A 116 17.11 -5.47 -6.43
N ASN A 117 16.09 -6.29 -6.18
CA ASN A 117 16.23 -7.73 -5.97
C ASN A 117 17.37 -8.08 -5.00
N TYR A 118 17.41 -7.38 -3.86
CA TYR A 118 18.45 -7.50 -2.83
C TYR A 118 19.87 -7.14 -3.28
N ALA A 119 19.99 -6.38 -4.38
CA ALA A 119 21.25 -6.04 -5.04
C ALA A 119 22.06 -7.29 -5.45
N ILE A 120 21.37 -8.38 -5.76
CA ILE A 120 21.98 -9.54 -6.42
C ILE A 120 22.43 -9.09 -7.82
N ALA A 121 23.64 -9.50 -8.23
CA ALA A 121 24.21 -9.20 -9.54
C ALA A 121 24.29 -7.70 -9.90
N ASP A 122 24.56 -6.84 -8.90
CA ASP A 122 24.75 -5.39 -9.09
C ASP A 122 23.55 -4.64 -9.71
N ASN A 123 22.32 -5.13 -9.48
CA ASN A 123 21.07 -4.51 -9.95
C ASN A 123 20.78 -3.09 -9.40
N GLY A 124 21.67 -2.53 -8.57
CA GLY A 124 21.52 -1.20 -7.99
C GLY A 124 20.54 -1.13 -6.81
N TYR A 125 20.09 0.09 -6.52
CA TYR A 125 19.28 0.42 -5.33
C TYR A 125 18.08 1.28 -5.73
N PHE A 126 16.95 1.06 -5.08
CA PHE A 126 15.78 1.91 -5.25
C PHE A 126 16.07 3.35 -4.78
N THR A 127 15.61 4.29 -5.58
CA THR A 127 15.74 5.73 -5.36
C THR A 127 14.43 6.33 -4.85
N SER A 128 14.47 7.59 -4.43
CA SER A 128 13.26 8.36 -4.18
C SER A 128 12.31 8.40 -5.40
N THR A 129 12.82 8.31 -6.62
CA THR A 129 11.99 8.31 -7.84
C THR A 129 11.17 7.04 -7.94
N ASP A 130 11.80 5.87 -7.76
CA ASP A 130 11.11 4.57 -7.82
C ASP A 130 9.99 4.49 -6.77
N MET A 131 10.30 4.99 -5.58
CA MET A 131 9.36 5.12 -4.46
C MET A 131 8.17 6.02 -4.84
N ARG A 132 8.42 7.22 -5.41
CA ARG A 132 7.35 8.13 -5.86
C ARG A 132 6.46 7.46 -6.92
N VAL A 133 7.06 6.76 -7.89
CA VAL A 133 6.29 6.05 -8.92
C VAL A 133 5.32 5.05 -8.27
N ALA A 134 5.82 4.18 -7.40
CA ALA A 134 4.99 3.21 -6.68
C ALA A 134 3.89 3.89 -5.85
N ALA A 135 4.17 5.04 -5.23
CA ALA A 135 3.20 5.75 -4.39
C ALA A 135 2.04 6.36 -5.16
N TYR A 136 2.36 7.11 -6.21
CA TYR A 136 1.32 7.71 -7.04
C TYR A 136 0.55 6.64 -7.81
N TRP A 137 1.21 5.58 -8.28
CA TRP A 137 0.53 4.43 -8.88
C TRP A 137 -0.45 3.76 -7.93
N SER A 138 -0.04 3.47 -6.69
CA SER A 138 -0.90 2.83 -5.70
C SER A 138 -2.13 3.67 -5.38
N VAL A 139 -1.94 4.95 -5.06
CA VAL A 139 -3.03 5.85 -4.67
C VAL A 139 -3.96 6.16 -5.83
N PHE A 140 -3.42 6.49 -7.01
CA PHE A 140 -4.25 6.89 -8.16
C PHE A 140 -4.96 5.69 -8.80
N SER A 141 -4.55 4.47 -8.45
CA SER A 141 -5.21 3.22 -8.82
C SER A 141 -6.21 2.72 -7.77
N GLY A 142 -6.47 3.49 -6.71
CA GLY A 142 -7.57 3.23 -5.77
C GLY A 142 -7.16 2.90 -4.33
N SER A 143 -5.87 2.91 -4.01
CA SER A 143 -5.42 2.73 -2.62
C SER A 143 -5.80 3.94 -1.75
N MET A 144 -6.18 3.69 -0.49
CA MET A 144 -6.53 4.74 0.47
C MET A 144 -5.33 5.57 0.94
N GLY A 145 -4.12 5.10 0.64
CA GLY A 145 -2.86 5.73 1.03
C GLY A 145 -1.67 4.93 0.52
N PHE A 146 -0.52 5.15 1.15
CA PHE A 146 0.74 4.48 0.83
C PHE A 146 1.65 4.46 2.06
N THR A 147 2.38 3.36 2.28
CA THR A 147 3.38 3.25 3.35
C THR A 147 4.78 3.48 2.79
N TYR A 148 5.51 4.46 3.33
CA TYR A 148 6.92 4.65 2.99
C TYR A 148 7.82 3.68 3.77
N GLY A 149 8.89 3.20 3.14
CA GLY A 149 9.96 2.48 3.83
C GLY A 149 11.34 2.82 3.26
N ALA A 150 12.36 2.65 4.09
CA ALA A 150 13.76 2.82 3.73
C ALA A 150 14.58 1.67 4.31
N HIS A 151 15.58 1.20 3.57
CA HIS A 151 16.32 -0.02 3.88
C HIS A 151 16.93 -0.01 5.29
N ALA A 152 17.61 1.07 5.68
CA ALA A 152 18.23 1.14 6.99
C ALA A 152 17.23 1.42 8.13
N ILE A 153 16.11 2.09 7.83
CA ILE A 153 15.09 2.44 8.83
C ILE A 153 14.36 1.19 9.30
N TRP A 154 13.85 0.35 8.39
CA TRP A 154 12.99 -0.79 8.77
C TRP A 154 13.72 -1.78 9.69
N GLN A 155 15.02 -1.95 9.48
CA GLN A 155 15.86 -2.84 10.28
C GLN A 155 16.61 -2.13 11.42
N PHE A 156 16.44 -0.81 11.59
CA PHE A 156 17.20 0.01 12.53
C PHE A 156 18.72 -0.20 12.45
N THR A 157 19.29 -0.19 11.23
CA THR A 157 20.73 -0.38 11.04
C THR A 157 21.54 0.71 11.72
N ASP A 158 22.51 0.31 12.52
CA ASP A 158 23.55 1.19 13.04
C ASP A 158 24.91 0.49 12.96
N GLU A 159 25.98 1.21 13.34
CA GLU A 159 27.35 0.69 13.30
C GLU A 159 27.63 -0.39 14.37
N THR A 160 26.74 -0.52 15.36
CA THR A 160 26.92 -1.41 16.53
C THR A 160 26.15 -2.72 16.39
N ARG A 161 25.23 -2.81 15.43
CA ARG A 161 24.37 -3.97 15.20
C ARG A 161 24.79 -4.71 13.94
N LYS A 162 24.56 -6.02 13.95
CA LYS A 162 24.66 -6.83 12.73
C LYS A 162 23.63 -6.34 11.72
N LYS A 163 24.07 -6.04 10.49
CA LYS A 163 23.19 -5.67 9.39
C LYS A 163 22.39 -6.89 8.91
N HIS A 164 21.14 -6.68 8.48
CA HIS A 164 20.37 -7.74 7.80
C HIS A 164 20.95 -8.08 6.42
N SER A 165 21.59 -7.10 5.77
CA SER A 165 22.27 -7.24 4.50
C SER A 165 23.55 -6.40 4.50
N GLU A 166 24.65 -6.97 3.98
CA GLU A 166 25.91 -6.25 3.75
C GLU A 166 25.72 -5.04 2.81
N ASN A 167 24.70 -5.10 1.95
CA ASN A 167 24.31 -4.03 1.03
C ASN A 167 23.51 -2.90 1.72
N THR A 168 23.42 -2.90 3.05
CA THR A 168 22.84 -1.76 3.79
C THR A 168 23.92 -0.71 4.02
N ASN A 169 23.89 0.33 3.19
CA ASN A 169 24.97 1.32 3.09
C ASN A 169 24.79 2.56 4.00
N LEU A 170 23.65 2.68 4.68
CA LEU A 170 23.31 3.82 5.55
C LEU A 170 22.94 3.33 6.94
N THR A 171 23.08 4.21 7.94
CA THR A 171 22.43 4.03 9.25
C THR A 171 20.98 4.52 9.20
N TRP A 172 20.15 4.05 10.13
CA TRP A 172 18.74 4.48 10.21
C TRP A 172 18.62 5.99 10.44
N GLN A 173 19.54 6.60 11.20
CA GLN A 173 19.56 8.05 11.44
C GLN A 173 19.91 8.82 10.17
N GLN A 174 20.89 8.34 9.39
CA GLN A 174 21.20 8.93 8.09
C GLN A 174 20.01 8.83 7.16
N SER A 175 19.34 7.67 7.15
CA SER A 175 18.18 7.42 6.31
C SER A 175 16.95 8.26 6.64
N LEU A 176 16.85 8.87 7.82
CA LEU A 176 15.79 9.86 8.12
C LEU A 176 15.80 11.07 7.17
N ASN A 177 16.98 11.39 6.60
CA ASN A 177 17.16 12.51 5.69
C ASN A 177 17.07 12.10 4.21
N LEU A 178 16.68 10.85 3.91
CA LEU A 178 16.48 10.42 2.53
C LEU A 178 15.35 11.22 1.87
N PRO A 179 15.48 11.63 0.60
CA PRO A 179 14.50 12.50 -0.05
C PRO A 179 13.08 11.93 -0.06
N GLY A 180 12.91 10.61 -0.23
CA GLY A 180 11.60 9.96 -0.26
C GLY A 180 10.78 10.18 1.01
N ALA A 181 11.44 10.18 2.19
CA ALA A 181 10.78 10.39 3.48
C ALA A 181 10.02 11.72 3.57
N THR A 182 10.57 12.78 2.94
CA THR A 182 9.88 14.07 2.84
C THR A 182 8.90 14.10 1.67
N GLN A 183 9.28 13.51 0.53
CA GLN A 183 8.51 13.61 -0.72
C GLN A 183 7.17 12.88 -0.67
N VAL A 184 7.01 11.82 0.11
CA VAL A 184 5.70 11.20 0.34
C VAL A 184 4.69 12.15 0.99
N GLY A 185 5.18 13.13 1.74
CA GLY A 185 4.36 14.22 2.28
C GLY A 185 3.67 15.05 1.19
N TYR A 186 4.28 15.19 0.01
CA TYR A 186 3.66 15.90 -1.12
C TYR A 186 2.45 15.15 -1.68
N LEU A 187 2.50 13.82 -1.75
CA LEU A 187 1.35 13.01 -2.15
C LEU A 187 0.20 13.17 -1.14
N LYS A 188 0.49 13.09 0.16
CA LYS A 188 -0.50 13.37 1.22
C LYS A 188 -1.13 14.75 1.04
N ASN A 189 -0.32 15.78 0.89
CA ASN A 189 -0.80 17.16 0.74
C ASN A 189 -1.65 17.34 -0.53
N LEU A 190 -1.27 16.69 -1.64
CA LEU A 190 -2.06 16.70 -2.88
C LEU A 190 -3.43 16.05 -2.66
N MET A 191 -3.47 14.85 -2.08
CA MET A 191 -4.73 14.12 -1.86
C MET A 191 -5.65 14.85 -0.89
N LEU A 192 -5.10 15.52 0.12
CA LEU A 192 -5.87 16.31 1.10
C LEU A 192 -6.22 17.73 0.59
N SER A 193 -5.68 18.17 -0.54
CA SER A 193 -5.96 19.50 -1.09
C SER A 193 -7.37 19.63 -1.69
N ARG A 194 -8.05 18.51 -1.94
CA ARG A 194 -9.40 18.43 -2.50
C ARG A 194 -10.23 17.38 -1.75
N PRO A 195 -11.58 17.44 -1.83
CA PRO A 195 -12.41 16.40 -1.24
C PRO A 195 -12.10 15.03 -1.84
N MET A 196 -11.71 14.08 -0.99
CA MET A 196 -11.47 12.69 -1.39
C MET A 196 -12.76 11.87 -1.57
N THR A 197 -13.92 12.47 -1.30
CA THR A 197 -15.21 11.78 -1.34
C THR A 197 -15.62 11.46 -2.78
N ASN A 198 -15.89 10.18 -3.03
CA ASN A 198 -16.24 9.65 -4.36
C ASN A 198 -15.14 9.83 -5.42
N LEU A 199 -13.87 9.76 -5.02
CA LEU A 199 -12.79 9.50 -5.97
C LEU A 199 -12.82 8.03 -6.39
N SER A 200 -12.67 7.75 -7.68
CA SER A 200 -12.58 6.39 -8.22
C SER A 200 -11.55 6.31 -9.34
N PRO A 201 -10.77 5.22 -9.44
CA PRO A 201 -9.93 4.98 -10.60
C PRO A 201 -10.79 4.91 -11.86
N ASP A 202 -10.50 5.74 -12.87
CA ASP A 202 -11.28 5.77 -14.10
C ASP A 202 -10.37 5.96 -15.31
N ARG A 203 -10.05 4.82 -15.94
CA ARG A 203 -9.21 4.75 -17.13
C ARG A 203 -9.86 5.37 -18.36
N SER A 204 -11.20 5.45 -18.41
CA SER A 204 -11.94 5.94 -19.58
C SER A 204 -11.71 7.43 -19.85
N MET A 205 -11.20 8.17 -18.86
CA MET A 205 -10.81 9.57 -19.04
C MET A 205 -9.53 9.73 -19.90
N LEU A 206 -8.64 8.73 -19.97
CA LEU A 206 -7.49 8.78 -20.88
C LEU A 206 -7.88 8.29 -22.28
N ILE A 207 -7.89 9.19 -23.25
CA ILE A 207 -8.19 8.89 -24.66
C ILE A 207 -6.98 8.24 -25.34
N SER A 208 -5.78 8.78 -25.11
CA SER A 208 -4.55 8.31 -25.73
C SER A 208 -3.32 8.66 -24.90
N GLY A 209 -2.18 8.05 -25.24
CA GLY A 209 -0.91 8.25 -24.53
C GLY A 209 -0.77 7.38 -23.29
N GLN A 210 -1.46 6.22 -23.23
CA GLN A 210 -1.17 5.28 -22.16
C GLN A 210 0.25 4.75 -22.33
N GLY A 211 1.06 4.89 -21.30
CA GLY A 211 2.34 4.22 -21.23
C GLY A 211 2.24 2.82 -20.62
N SER A 212 3.29 2.04 -20.82
CA SER A 212 3.56 0.79 -20.10
C SER A 212 4.77 0.95 -19.18
N CYS A 213 4.93 0.04 -18.21
CA CYS A 213 6.02 0.09 -17.22
C CYS A 213 6.11 1.50 -16.59
N SER A 214 7.31 2.11 -16.50
CA SER A 214 7.55 3.47 -15.98
C SER A 214 6.64 4.56 -16.56
N SER A 215 6.08 4.37 -17.75
CA SER A 215 5.28 5.40 -18.43
C SER A 215 3.77 5.31 -18.12
N TYR A 216 3.32 4.32 -17.35
CA TYR A 216 1.90 4.14 -17.02
C TYR A 216 1.31 5.35 -16.29
N ALA A 217 0.18 5.84 -16.79
CA ALA A 217 -0.52 7.01 -16.26
C ALA A 217 -1.84 6.61 -15.57
N PRO A 218 -1.86 6.42 -14.24
CA PRO A 218 -3.09 6.16 -13.50
C PRO A 218 -3.95 7.44 -13.43
N VAL A 219 -5.27 7.25 -13.40
CA VAL A 219 -6.24 8.35 -13.40
C VAL A 219 -7.26 8.11 -12.29
N LEU A 220 -7.37 9.08 -11.38
CA LEU A 220 -8.31 9.07 -10.27
C LEU A 220 -9.30 10.22 -10.46
N VAL A 221 -10.60 9.91 -10.60
CA VAL A 221 -11.63 10.87 -10.99
C VAL A 221 -12.62 11.07 -9.86
N GLY A 222 -12.96 12.33 -9.57
CA GLY A 222 -14.05 12.73 -8.69
C GLY A 222 -15.12 13.52 -9.44
N LYS A 223 -16.05 14.10 -8.69
CA LYS A 223 -17.17 14.88 -9.27
C LYS A 223 -16.75 16.23 -9.88
N SER A 224 -15.66 16.83 -9.40
CA SER A 224 -15.26 18.20 -9.76
C SER A 224 -13.81 18.33 -10.18
N HIS A 225 -13.02 17.26 -10.03
CA HIS A 225 -11.60 17.25 -10.31
C HIS A 225 -11.17 15.83 -10.65
N ALA A 226 -10.02 15.72 -11.30
CA ALA A 226 -9.33 14.46 -11.52
C ALA A 226 -7.85 14.65 -11.22
N PHE A 227 -7.21 13.59 -10.77
CA PHE A 227 -5.77 13.51 -10.61
C PHE A 227 -5.21 12.54 -11.65
N VAL A 228 -4.14 12.96 -12.34
CA VAL A 228 -3.43 12.14 -13.32
C VAL A 228 -1.95 12.24 -13.01
N TYR A 229 -1.29 11.11 -12.86
CA TYR A 229 0.15 11.05 -12.64
C TYR A 229 0.86 10.65 -13.93
N ILE A 230 1.85 11.43 -14.35
CA ILE A 230 2.63 11.20 -15.58
C ILE A 230 4.10 11.09 -15.16
N PRO A 231 4.63 9.86 -14.95
CA PRO A 231 5.93 9.70 -14.30
C PRO A 231 7.10 10.19 -15.14
N THR A 232 7.04 9.96 -16.45
CA THR A 232 8.13 10.20 -17.40
C THR A 232 7.90 11.42 -18.31
N GLY A 233 6.85 12.21 -18.06
CA GLY A 233 6.55 13.42 -18.84
C GLY A 233 5.97 13.17 -20.25
N ASN A 234 5.46 11.97 -20.53
CA ASN A 234 4.87 11.64 -21.82
C ASN A 234 3.62 12.50 -22.11
N SER A 235 3.34 12.70 -23.39
CA SER A 235 2.09 13.33 -23.80
C SER A 235 0.90 12.38 -23.64
N ILE A 236 -0.16 12.88 -23.01
CA ILE A 236 -1.44 12.18 -22.85
C ILE A 236 -2.59 13.04 -23.38
N THR A 237 -3.67 12.40 -23.80
CA THR A 237 -4.93 13.10 -24.15
C THR A 237 -6.01 12.70 -23.17
N LEU A 238 -6.66 13.69 -22.54
CA LEU A 238 -7.73 13.48 -21.58
C LEU A 238 -9.08 13.93 -22.15
N LYS A 239 -10.12 13.16 -21.85
CA LYS A 239 -11.52 13.54 -22.08
C LYS A 239 -11.99 14.42 -20.92
N LEU A 240 -11.97 15.74 -21.10
CA LEU A 240 -12.50 16.69 -20.11
C LEU A 240 -14.02 16.83 -20.23
N GLY A 241 -14.70 17.21 -19.14
CA GLY A 241 -16.13 17.58 -19.16
C GLY A 241 -17.14 16.45 -18.96
N GLN A 242 -16.70 15.19 -18.79
CA GLN A 242 -17.55 14.09 -18.32
C GLN A 242 -17.18 13.70 -16.89
N TYR A 243 -17.48 14.58 -15.93
CA TYR A 243 -17.53 14.13 -14.53
C TYR A 243 -18.78 13.26 -14.40
N HIS A 244 -18.58 11.94 -14.30
CA HIS A 244 -19.68 10.99 -14.17
C HIS A 244 -20.65 11.46 -13.07
N ARG A 245 -21.90 11.78 -13.46
CA ARG A 245 -23.03 11.78 -12.53
C ARG A 245 -23.14 10.35 -12.04
N ILE A 246 -22.54 10.05 -10.88
CA ILE A 246 -22.65 8.75 -10.22
C ILE A 246 -24.14 8.40 -10.20
N LYS A 247 -24.52 7.30 -10.86
CA LYS A 247 -25.87 6.74 -10.74
C LYS A 247 -26.06 6.41 -9.26
N LYS A 248 -27.08 7.03 -8.67
CA LYS A 248 -27.54 6.72 -7.31
C LYS A 248 -27.85 5.24 -7.16
#